data_AF-A0A564ZVN0-F1
#
_entry.id   AF-A0A564ZVN0-F1
#
_cell.length_a   1.000
_cell.length_b   1.000
_cell.length_c   1.000
_cell.angle_alpha   90.00
_cell.angle_beta   90.00
_cell.angle_gamma   90.00
#
_symmetry.space_group_name_H-M   'P 1'
#
loop_
_entity.id
_entity.type
_entity.pdbx_description
1 polymer ?
#
loop_
_entity_poly.entity_id
_entity_poly.type
_entity_poly.pdbx_seq_one_letter_code
_entity_poly.pdbx_strand_id
1 'polypeptide(L)'
;MEEFNETLEGLEGKIAEYEKQLALVREEIKKYEETSGEEDEQIKNLRKLECDMLEVINLTLDLINYKKQNEAEGDALEPSLEKEPAEEANQDATNEASAVIGRTCSFIYESKKVYGLIQNVVKENGTEQLLINIFENNEQIMIPPKYVLMNEVLTESALAENTQFQALYKKDGLWYDCIVSKSKGDTFLVNYIGYNTSEYVKNDQVRIKKKKKVKEIVTPAGYKIPENLIVKENDSLKVQMRKKKKRIALKKKQKSELINKEYTNKTQQWRSFHEKAVSKSKHLLVAHKKVENIEYKNAPSSFTIRRKFDCHDNED
;
A
#
# COMPACT_ATOMS: atom_id res chain seq x y z
N MET A 1 -12.96 6.39 20.29
CA MET A 1 -11.75 6.10 19.49
C MET A 1 -10.56 5.90 20.44
N GLU A 2 -10.77 5.23 21.58
CA GLU A 2 -9.80 5.02 22.67
C GLU A 2 -9.36 3.55 22.81
N GLU A 3 -9.96 2.62 22.05
CA GLU A 3 -9.61 1.18 22.08
C GLU A 3 -8.27 0.85 21.39
N PHE A 4 -7.57 1.82 20.81
CA PHE A 4 -6.36 1.58 20.01
C PHE A 4 -5.03 1.79 20.76
N ASN A 5 -5.06 2.23 22.03
CA ASN A 5 -3.87 2.38 22.87
C ASN A 5 -3.71 1.21 23.85
N GLU A 6 -3.69 -0.02 23.34
CA GLU A 6 -3.28 -1.17 24.16
C GLU A 6 -1.81 -1.03 24.55
N THR A 7 -1.53 -1.02 25.86
CA THR A 7 -0.17 -0.96 26.39
C THR A 7 0.59 -2.23 26.06
N LEU A 8 1.92 -2.17 26.04
CA LEU A 8 2.79 -3.32 25.81
C LEU A 8 2.50 -4.45 26.80
N GLU A 9 2.30 -4.10 28.08
CA GLU A 9 1.86 -5.01 29.14
C GLU A 9 0.48 -5.64 28.88
N GLY A 10 -0.45 -4.87 28.29
CA GLY A 10 -1.77 -5.39 27.90
C GLY A 10 -1.70 -6.42 26.76
N LEU A 11 -0.77 -6.25 25.81
CA LEU A 11 -0.55 -7.20 24.73
C LEU A 11 0.14 -8.48 25.22
N GLU A 12 1.11 -8.37 26.13
CA GLU A 12 1.75 -9.53 26.76
C GLU A 12 0.74 -10.34 27.60
N GLY A 13 -0.18 -9.65 28.30
CA GLY A 13 -1.29 -10.30 29.01
C GLY A 13 -2.25 -11.08 28.11
N LYS A 14 -2.57 -10.54 26.93
CA LYS A 14 -3.41 -11.22 25.93
C LYS A 14 -2.75 -12.44 25.33
N ILE A 15 -1.43 -12.41 25.11
CA ILE A 15 -0.67 -13.59 24.66
C ILE A 15 -0.81 -14.72 25.68
N ALA A 16 -0.65 -14.43 26.97
CA ALA A 16 -0.82 -15.44 28.02
C ALA A 16 -2.25 -16.02 28.05
N GLU A 17 -3.26 -15.21 27.76
CA GLU A 17 -4.65 -15.68 27.63
C GLU A 17 -4.84 -16.58 26.40
N TYR A 18 -4.29 -16.19 25.24
CA TYR A 18 -4.35 -17.00 24.02
C TYR A 18 -3.57 -18.31 24.15
N GLU A 19 -2.43 -18.32 24.84
CA GLU A 19 -1.68 -19.54 25.14
C GLU A 19 -2.48 -20.49 26.05
N LYS A 20 -3.18 -19.95 27.05
CA LYS A 20 -4.07 -20.73 27.92
C LYS A 20 -5.25 -21.33 27.16
N GLN A 21 -5.87 -20.55 26.26
CA GLN A 21 -6.96 -21.04 25.40
C GLN A 21 -6.45 -22.11 24.41
N LEU A 22 -5.26 -21.94 23.85
CA LEU A 22 -4.62 -22.91 22.97
C LEU A 22 -4.28 -24.22 23.69
N ALA A 23 -3.89 -24.16 24.97
CA ALA A 23 -3.71 -25.37 25.80
C ALA A 23 -5.02 -26.15 25.96
N LEU A 24 -6.15 -25.47 26.19
CA LEU A 24 -7.47 -26.12 26.27
C LEU A 24 -7.89 -26.76 24.94
N VAL A 25 -7.62 -26.09 23.81
CA VAL A 25 -7.89 -26.65 22.47
C VAL A 25 -7.05 -27.91 22.21
N ARG A 26 -5.77 -27.91 22.62
CA ARG A 26 -4.89 -29.08 22.50
C ARG A 26 -5.32 -30.25 23.38
N GLU A 27 -5.74 -29.98 24.62
CA GLU A 27 -6.29 -31.02 25.50
C GLU A 27 -7.57 -31.63 24.91
N GLU A 28 -8.42 -30.80 24.32
CA GLU A 28 -9.66 -31.25 23.70
C GLU A 28 -9.39 -32.08 22.44
N ILE A 29 -8.45 -31.67 21.56
CA ILE A 29 -7.98 -32.48 20.43
C ILE A 29 -7.49 -33.85 20.91
N LYS A 30 -6.69 -33.87 21.98
CA LYS A 30 -6.14 -35.12 22.54
C LYS A 30 -7.23 -36.07 23.05
N LYS A 31 -8.27 -35.56 23.71
CA LYS A 31 -9.42 -36.38 24.16
C LYS A 31 -10.15 -37.03 22.98
N TYR A 32 -10.37 -36.28 21.89
CA TYR A 32 -11.03 -36.82 20.70
C TYR A 32 -10.15 -37.84 19.97
N GLU A 33 -8.83 -37.62 19.91
CA GLU A 33 -7.87 -38.58 19.35
C GLU A 33 -7.78 -39.89 20.17
N GLU A 34 -7.99 -39.84 21.48
CA GLU A 34 -8.01 -41.02 22.36
C GLU A 34 -9.35 -41.78 22.31
N THR A 35 -10.45 -41.10 21.99
CA THR A 35 -11.82 -41.66 22.05
C THR A 35 -12.31 -42.18 20.70
N SER A 36 -11.89 -41.56 19.59
CA SER A 36 -12.31 -41.91 18.24
C SER A 36 -11.08 -42.08 17.36
N GLY A 37 -10.75 -43.32 17.00
CA GLY A 37 -9.61 -43.66 16.15
C GLY A 37 -9.76 -43.27 14.67
N GLU A 38 -10.78 -42.48 14.32
CA GLU A 38 -11.03 -41.97 12.97
C GLU A 38 -11.09 -40.42 12.95
N GLU A 39 -10.65 -39.81 11.85
CA GLU A 39 -10.59 -38.35 11.69
C GLU A 39 -11.99 -37.72 11.59
N ASP A 40 -12.65 -37.55 12.74
CA ASP A 40 -13.92 -36.84 12.84
C ASP A 40 -13.78 -35.39 12.36
N GLU A 41 -14.81 -34.89 11.70
CA GLU A 41 -14.89 -33.50 11.21
C GLU A 41 -14.68 -32.48 12.34
N GLN A 42 -14.98 -32.87 13.58
CA GLN A 42 -14.70 -32.12 14.81
C GLN A 42 -13.20 -31.95 15.09
N ILE A 43 -12.37 -33.00 14.93
CA ILE A 43 -10.91 -32.92 15.10
C ILE A 43 -10.31 -31.99 14.05
N LYS A 44 -10.80 -32.04 12.80
CA LYS A 44 -10.37 -31.14 11.72
C LYS A 44 -10.68 -29.68 12.03
N ASN A 45 -11.86 -29.40 12.58
CA ASN A 45 -12.24 -28.05 13.00
C ASN A 45 -11.41 -27.56 14.19
N LEU A 46 -11.10 -28.42 15.17
CA LEU A 46 -10.25 -28.07 16.31
C LEU A 46 -8.78 -27.83 15.90
N ARG A 47 -8.23 -28.63 14.98
CA ARG A 47 -6.89 -28.39 14.42
C ARG A 47 -6.81 -27.11 13.60
N LYS A 48 -7.89 -26.75 12.91
CA LYS A 48 -7.99 -25.46 12.23
C LYS A 48 -8.02 -24.31 13.24
N LEU A 49 -8.79 -24.45 14.32
CA LEU A 49 -8.81 -23.48 15.41
C LEU A 49 -7.43 -23.34 16.07
N GLU A 50 -6.70 -24.43 16.29
CA GLU A 50 -5.31 -24.38 16.78
C GLU A 50 -4.41 -23.55 15.86
N CYS A 51 -4.50 -23.76 14.54
CA CYS A 51 -3.73 -23.02 13.55
C CYS A 51 -4.10 -21.52 13.56
N ASP A 52 -5.39 -21.20 13.59
CA ASP A 52 -5.89 -19.81 13.64
C ASP A 52 -5.43 -19.12 14.94
N MET A 53 -5.43 -19.82 16.08
CA MET A 53 -4.94 -19.28 17.35
C MET A 53 -3.42 -19.04 17.38
N LEU A 54 -2.63 -19.93 16.78
CA LEU A 54 -1.19 -19.72 16.61
C LEU A 54 -0.89 -18.49 15.74
N GLU A 55 -1.69 -18.26 14.69
CA GLU A 55 -1.56 -17.07 13.84
C GLU A 55 -1.83 -15.80 14.65
N VAL A 56 -2.88 -15.78 15.47
CA VAL A 56 -3.19 -14.62 16.34
C VAL A 56 -2.07 -14.35 17.34
N ILE A 57 -1.49 -15.39 17.96
CA ILE A 57 -0.34 -15.23 18.88
C ILE A 57 0.86 -14.62 18.15
N ASN A 58 1.20 -15.13 16.96
CA ASN A 58 2.32 -14.61 16.18
C ASN A 58 2.10 -13.17 15.73
N LEU A 59 0.88 -12.82 15.28
CA LEU A 59 0.54 -11.45 14.92
C LEU A 59 0.64 -10.50 16.13
N THR A 60 0.30 -10.97 17.33
CA THR A 60 0.40 -10.18 18.55
C THR A 60 1.87 -10.01 18.98
N LEU A 61 2.71 -11.04 18.81
CA LEU A 61 4.16 -10.95 19.03
C LEU A 61 4.83 -9.98 18.06
N ASP A 62 4.45 -10.01 16.78
CA ASP A 62 4.92 -9.07 15.77
C ASP A 62 4.52 -7.62 16.13
N LEU A 63 3.31 -7.42 16.65
CA LEU A 63 2.85 -6.12 17.14
C LEU A 63 3.67 -5.62 18.34
N ILE A 64 4.02 -6.50 19.28
CA ILE A 64 4.88 -6.18 20.43
C ILE A 64 6.29 -5.82 19.95
N ASN A 65 6.86 -6.59 19.02
CA ASN A 65 8.18 -6.32 18.47
C ASN A 65 8.23 -4.97 17.75
N TYR A 66 7.18 -4.65 17.00
CA TYR A 66 7.03 -3.35 16.34
C TYR A 66 6.95 -2.19 17.36
N LYS A 67 6.18 -2.36 18.45
CA LYS A 67 6.12 -1.35 19.53
C LYS A 67 7.45 -1.20 20.27
N LYS A 68 8.14 -2.30 20.59
CA LYS A 68 9.48 -2.29 21.23
C LYS A 68 10.52 -1.57 20.37
N GLN A 69 10.48 -1.75 19.05
CA GLN A 69 11.37 -1.03 18.12
C GLN A 69 11.06 0.47 18.08
N ASN A 70 9.78 0.85 18.04
CA ASN A 70 9.38 2.26 18.06
C ASN A 70 9.69 2.97 19.41
N GLU A 71 9.58 2.28 20.54
CA GLU A 71 9.97 2.81 21.86
C GLU A 71 11.50 2.95 21.98
N ALA A 72 12.28 2.03 21.40
CA ALA A 72 13.75 2.10 21.39
C ALA A 72 14.33 3.19 20.47
N GLU A 73 13.62 3.54 19.39
CA GLU A 73 14.01 4.64 18.49
C GLU A 73 13.52 6.02 18.96
N GLY A 74 12.56 6.08 19.91
CA GLY A 74 11.98 7.31 20.44
C GLY A 74 12.78 8.02 21.53
N ASP A 75 13.82 7.40 22.11
CA ASP A 75 14.57 7.91 23.27
C ASP A 75 15.90 8.63 22.90
N ALA A 76 16.10 8.97 21.62
CA ALA A 76 17.33 9.60 21.12
C ALA A 76 17.18 11.02 20.55
N LEU A 77 16.00 11.64 20.64
CA LEU A 77 15.74 12.97 20.08
C LEU A 77 14.90 13.82 21.04
N GLU A 78 15.54 14.36 22.08
CA GLU A 78 15.15 15.67 22.62
C GLU A 78 15.87 16.77 21.82
N PRO A 79 15.15 17.68 21.14
CA PRO A 79 15.68 18.99 20.80
C PRO A 79 15.26 19.99 21.89
N SER A 80 16.24 20.41 22.69
CA SER A 80 16.12 21.55 23.58
C SER A 80 15.87 22.83 22.78
N LEU A 81 14.76 23.49 23.11
CA LEU A 81 14.38 24.83 22.71
C LEU A 81 15.14 25.85 23.57
N GLU A 82 16.05 26.62 22.97
CA GLU A 82 16.33 27.99 23.43
C GLU A 82 16.41 28.94 22.24
N LYS A 83 15.85 30.13 22.46
CA LYS A 83 15.38 31.11 21.47
C LYS A 83 16.20 32.41 21.57
N GLU A 84 16.49 32.97 20.40
CA GLU A 84 16.60 34.43 20.07
C GLU A 84 17.83 35.23 20.56
N PRO A 85 18.13 36.42 19.99
CA PRO A 85 17.84 36.96 18.66
C PRO A 85 19.05 37.65 17.98
N ALA A 86 18.98 37.89 16.67
CA ALA A 86 19.64 39.05 16.05
C ALA A 86 18.90 39.48 14.77
N GLU A 87 18.12 40.55 14.92
CA GLU A 87 17.71 41.57 13.95
C GLU A 87 18.91 42.03 13.08
N GLU A 88 18.82 42.57 11.86
CA GLU A 88 17.72 43.14 11.07
C GLU A 88 18.18 43.39 9.61
N ALA A 89 17.21 43.41 8.70
CA ALA A 89 17.05 44.29 7.51
C ALA A 89 18.17 44.46 6.45
N ASN A 90 17.91 44.05 5.19
CA ASN A 90 17.20 44.87 4.19
C ASN A 90 17.24 44.26 2.75
N GLN A 91 16.09 44.35 2.08
CA GLN A 91 15.89 44.69 0.65
C GLN A 91 16.14 43.66 -0.49
N ASP A 92 15.04 43.45 -1.22
CA ASP A 92 14.91 43.48 -2.68
C ASP A 92 15.24 42.25 -3.54
N ALA A 93 14.19 41.55 -3.97
CA ALA A 93 13.86 41.24 -5.37
C ALA A 93 14.94 40.75 -6.38
N THR A 94 15.98 40.00 -5.97
CA THR A 94 16.93 39.36 -6.92
C THR A 94 17.23 37.86 -6.71
N ASN A 95 16.56 37.17 -5.78
CA ASN A 95 17.03 35.85 -5.29
C ASN A 95 16.59 34.59 -6.05
N GLU A 96 15.93 34.68 -7.20
CA GLU A 96 15.61 33.47 -7.99
C GLU A 96 16.85 32.92 -8.73
N ALA A 97 17.76 33.79 -9.17
CA ALA A 97 18.95 33.37 -9.92
C ALA A 97 19.98 32.65 -9.04
N SER A 98 20.11 33.03 -7.77
CA SER A 98 21.01 32.38 -6.81
C SER A 98 20.55 30.98 -6.41
N ALA A 99 19.24 30.73 -6.39
CA ALA A 99 18.66 29.42 -6.06
C ALA A 99 18.95 28.35 -7.13
N VAL A 100 19.28 28.74 -8.35
CA VAL A 100 19.55 27.81 -9.48
C VAL A 100 21.04 27.40 -9.52
N ILE A 101 21.92 28.18 -8.91
CA ILE A 101 23.36 27.93 -8.88
C ILE A 101 23.64 26.65 -8.07
N GLY A 102 24.47 25.77 -8.63
CA GLY A 102 24.87 24.51 -8.01
C GLY A 102 23.88 23.36 -8.20
N ARG A 103 22.77 23.57 -8.90
CA ARG A 103 21.82 22.51 -9.29
C ARG A 103 22.32 21.74 -10.51
N THR A 104 21.88 20.49 -10.61
CA THR A 104 22.18 19.63 -11.76
C THR A 104 21.07 19.74 -12.79
N CYS A 105 21.45 19.95 -14.04
CA CYS A 105 20.52 20.12 -15.15
C CYS A 105 20.85 19.20 -16.31
N SER A 106 19.91 19.07 -17.23
CA SER A 106 20.05 18.31 -18.45
C SER A 106 19.67 19.15 -19.66
N PHE A 107 20.45 19.04 -20.73
CA PHE A 107 20.27 19.81 -21.96
C PHE A 107 20.80 19.02 -23.15
N ILE A 108 20.54 19.52 -24.36
CA ILE A 108 20.98 18.88 -25.60
C ILE A 108 22.27 19.57 -26.06
N TYR A 109 23.35 18.80 -26.21
CA TYR A 109 24.64 19.23 -26.73
C TYR A 109 25.07 18.24 -27.81
N GLU A 110 25.48 18.73 -28.98
CA GLU A 110 25.88 17.89 -30.12
C GLU A 110 24.88 16.76 -30.47
N SER A 111 23.58 17.06 -30.41
CA SER A 111 22.48 16.10 -30.63
C SER A 111 22.36 14.97 -29.60
N LYS A 112 23.08 15.05 -28.47
CA LYS A 112 22.97 14.13 -27.34
C LYS A 112 22.46 14.84 -26.10
N LYS A 113 21.73 14.10 -25.25
CA LYS A 113 21.32 14.62 -23.95
C LYS A 113 22.48 14.46 -22.97
N VAL A 114 22.99 15.60 -22.49
CA VAL A 114 24.09 15.66 -21.52
C VAL A 114 23.60 16.23 -20.19
N TYR A 115 24.42 16.03 -19.15
CA TYR A 115 24.16 16.52 -17.80
C TYR A 115 25.29 17.43 -17.36
N GLY A 116 24.96 18.48 -16.61
CA GLY A 116 25.94 19.44 -16.13
C GLY A 116 25.50 20.16 -14.86
N LEU A 117 26.46 20.84 -14.25
CA LEU A 117 26.27 21.64 -13.04
C LEU A 117 26.26 23.13 -13.40
N ILE A 118 25.25 23.84 -12.90
CA ILE A 118 25.10 25.28 -13.13
C ILE A 118 26.08 26.01 -12.23
N GLN A 119 27.06 26.70 -12.81
CA GLN A 119 28.06 27.45 -12.06
C GLN A 119 27.64 28.89 -11.83
N ASN A 120 27.04 29.53 -12.84
CA ASN A 120 26.69 30.94 -12.76
C ASN A 120 25.50 31.29 -13.68
N VAL A 121 24.85 32.42 -13.40
CA VAL A 121 23.80 33.02 -14.22
C VAL A 121 24.28 34.37 -14.68
N VAL A 122 24.56 34.51 -15.98
CA VAL A 122 25.02 35.76 -16.59
C VAL A 122 23.82 36.42 -17.28
N LYS A 123 23.56 37.69 -16.96
CA LYS A 123 22.57 38.50 -17.68
C LYS A 123 23.29 39.36 -18.70
N GLU A 124 23.20 39.02 -19.97
CA GLU A 124 23.80 39.79 -21.07
C GLU A 124 22.70 40.32 -21.99
N ASN A 125 22.68 41.62 -22.22
CA ASN A 125 21.75 42.32 -23.11
C ASN A 125 20.25 42.02 -22.85
N GLY A 126 19.86 41.86 -21.58
CA GLY A 126 18.47 41.56 -21.19
C GLY A 126 18.07 40.09 -21.37
N THR A 127 18.99 39.23 -21.80
CA THR A 127 18.79 37.78 -21.86
C THR A 127 19.59 37.09 -20.75
N GLU A 128 18.92 36.24 -19.97
CA GLU A 128 19.58 35.42 -18.96
C GLU A 128 20.19 34.19 -19.63
N GLN A 129 21.46 33.95 -19.38
CA GLN A 129 22.20 32.77 -19.85
C GLN A 129 22.82 32.05 -18.67
N LEU A 130 22.76 30.72 -18.68
CA LEU A 130 23.32 29.87 -17.64
C LEU A 130 24.69 29.39 -18.09
N LEU A 131 25.70 29.60 -17.24
CA LEU A 131 27.02 29.01 -17.37
C LEU A 131 26.98 27.60 -16.75
N ILE A 132 27.12 26.57 -17.57
CA ILE A 132 26.97 25.17 -17.18
C ILE A 132 28.27 24.44 -17.46
N ASN A 133 28.75 23.68 -16.46
CA ASN A 133 29.88 22.77 -16.61
C ASN A 133 29.39 21.35 -16.92
N ILE A 134 29.75 20.80 -18.08
CA ILE A 134 29.38 19.45 -18.52
C ILE A 134 30.19 18.40 -17.75
N PHE A 135 29.54 17.36 -17.21
CA PHE A 135 30.24 16.30 -16.47
C PHE A 135 31.18 15.43 -17.33
N GLU A 136 30.80 15.14 -18.58
CA GLU A 136 31.55 14.25 -19.49
C GLU A 136 32.94 14.83 -19.85
N ASN A 137 32.98 16.12 -20.22
CA ASN A 137 34.19 16.76 -20.77
C ASN A 137 34.77 17.86 -19.86
N ASN A 138 34.08 18.23 -18.78
CA ASN A 138 34.40 19.43 -17.96
C ASN A 138 34.46 20.74 -18.77
N GLU A 139 33.74 20.79 -19.90
CA GLU A 139 33.60 21.98 -20.73
C GLU A 139 32.54 22.91 -20.13
N GLN A 140 32.81 24.22 -20.18
CA GLN A 140 31.88 25.25 -19.76
C GLN A 140 31.15 25.82 -20.97
N ILE A 141 29.83 25.89 -20.89
CA ILE A 141 29.00 26.39 -21.98
C ILE A 141 27.95 27.38 -21.45
N MET A 142 27.55 28.29 -22.32
CA MET A 142 26.49 29.27 -22.06
C MET A 142 25.22 28.85 -22.78
N ILE A 143 24.16 28.55 -22.01
CA ILE A 143 22.87 28.13 -22.58
C ILE A 143 21.74 28.98 -21.96
N PRO A 144 20.80 29.50 -22.77
CA PRO A 144 19.59 30.12 -22.27
C PRO A 144 18.73 29.14 -21.45
N PRO A 145 18.08 29.58 -20.35
CA PRO A 145 17.32 28.70 -19.46
C PRO A 145 16.18 27.94 -20.16
N LYS A 146 15.68 28.44 -21.30
CA LYS A 146 14.64 27.78 -22.12
C LYS A 146 15.05 26.40 -22.64
N TYR A 147 16.34 26.15 -22.85
CA TYR A 147 16.85 24.88 -23.37
C TYR A 147 17.38 23.95 -22.28
N VAL A 148 17.26 24.36 -21.02
CA VAL A 148 17.79 23.64 -19.86
C VAL A 148 16.62 23.05 -19.09
N LEU A 149 16.68 21.74 -18.86
CA LEU A 149 15.71 21.02 -18.07
C LEU A 149 16.32 20.62 -16.73
N MET A 150 15.79 21.21 -15.66
CA MET A 150 16.22 20.89 -14.28
C MET A 150 15.81 19.47 -13.90
N ASN A 151 16.68 18.80 -13.14
CA ASN A 151 16.38 17.47 -12.63
C ASN A 151 15.35 17.54 -11.49
N GLU A 152 14.52 16.51 -11.39
CA GLU A 152 13.63 16.31 -10.24
C GLU A 152 14.47 16.05 -8.98
N VAL A 153 14.16 16.76 -7.89
CA VAL A 153 14.82 16.56 -6.61
C VAL A 153 14.20 15.38 -5.89
N LEU A 154 15.04 14.47 -5.42
CA LEU A 154 14.57 13.42 -4.54
C LEU A 154 14.40 13.94 -3.11
N THR A 155 13.17 13.94 -2.59
CA THR A 155 12.87 14.23 -1.19
C THR A 155 13.09 12.99 -0.33
N GLU A 156 13.50 13.15 0.93
CA GLU A 156 13.73 12.03 1.86
C GLU A 156 12.49 11.15 2.04
N SER A 157 11.27 11.70 1.97
CA SER A 157 10.02 10.93 2.03
C SER A 157 9.83 9.93 0.90
N ALA A 158 10.54 10.09 -0.23
CA ALA A 158 10.51 9.18 -1.36
C ALA A 158 11.51 8.00 -1.19
N LEU A 159 12.31 8.01 -0.12
CA LEU A 159 13.28 6.99 0.22
C LEU A 159 12.60 5.79 0.92
N ALA A 160 11.52 5.28 0.33
CA ALA A 160 10.90 4.06 0.83
C ALA A 160 11.82 2.86 0.62
N GLU A 161 11.88 1.99 1.62
CA GLU A 161 12.59 0.71 1.56
C GLU A 161 12.13 -0.10 0.33
N ASN A 162 13.06 -0.80 -0.33
CA ASN A 162 12.87 -1.54 -1.59
C ASN A 162 12.76 -0.74 -2.91
N THR A 163 13.04 0.56 -2.90
CA THR A 163 13.15 1.32 -4.15
C THR A 163 14.55 1.20 -4.75
N GLN A 164 14.65 0.83 -6.03
CA GLN A 164 15.92 0.88 -6.75
C GLN A 164 16.18 2.32 -7.20
N PHE A 165 17.35 2.84 -6.88
CA PHE A 165 17.76 4.19 -7.26
C PHE A 165 18.78 4.15 -8.39
N GLN A 166 18.89 5.27 -9.09
CA GLN A 166 19.99 5.54 -9.99
C GLN A 166 20.63 6.87 -9.59
N ALA A 167 21.95 6.92 -9.64
CA ALA A 167 22.72 8.13 -9.37
C ALA A 167 23.55 8.53 -10.60
N LEU A 168 23.72 9.83 -10.78
CA LEU A 168 24.56 10.41 -11.82
C LEU A 168 26.03 10.32 -11.40
N TYR A 169 26.85 9.62 -12.17
CA TYR A 169 28.30 9.53 -11.90
C TYR A 169 29.04 10.73 -12.48
N LYS A 170 29.84 11.40 -11.66
CA LYS A 170 30.48 12.68 -12.02
C LYS A 170 31.51 12.58 -13.14
N LYS A 171 32.16 11.43 -13.33
CA LYS A 171 33.23 11.29 -14.34
C LYS A 171 32.69 11.18 -15.76
N ASP A 172 31.62 10.42 -15.94
CA ASP A 172 31.09 10.10 -17.28
C ASP A 172 29.77 10.83 -17.56
N GLY A 173 29.15 11.44 -16.54
CA GLY A 173 27.82 12.05 -16.67
C GLY A 173 26.69 11.04 -16.95
N LEU A 174 26.92 9.75 -16.66
CA LEU A 174 25.96 8.67 -16.90
C LEU A 174 25.24 8.24 -15.61
N TRP A 175 24.04 7.69 -15.78
CA TRP A 175 23.23 7.18 -14.67
C TRP A 175 23.52 5.71 -14.41
N TYR A 176 23.95 5.40 -13.19
CA TYR A 176 24.23 4.04 -12.74
C TYR A 176 23.26 3.61 -11.65
N ASP A 177 22.97 2.31 -11.60
CA ASP A 177 22.14 1.74 -10.54
C ASP A 177 22.87 1.86 -9.20
N CYS A 178 22.17 2.30 -8.16
CA CYS A 178 22.78 2.53 -6.84
C CYS A 178 21.82 2.19 -5.69
N ILE A 179 22.40 2.00 -4.52
CA ILE A 179 21.70 1.84 -3.24
C ILE A 179 22.05 3.05 -2.39
N VAL A 180 21.03 3.77 -1.92
CA VAL A 180 21.21 4.88 -0.97
C VAL A 180 21.39 4.27 0.42
N SER A 181 22.50 4.57 1.09
CA SER A 181 22.80 4.04 2.43
C SER A 181 22.46 5.01 3.56
N LYS A 182 22.73 6.30 3.36
CA LYS A 182 22.50 7.36 4.37
C LYS A 182 22.08 8.64 3.66
N SER A 183 21.18 9.41 4.27
CA SER A 183 20.91 10.80 3.90
C SER A 183 21.57 11.75 4.91
N LYS A 184 22.04 12.89 4.41
CA LYS A 184 22.57 13.98 5.23
C LYS A 184 22.08 15.29 4.60
N GLY A 185 20.87 15.71 4.98
CA GLY A 185 20.21 16.91 4.47
C GLY A 185 20.07 16.87 2.94
N ASP A 186 20.85 17.69 2.25
CA ASP A 186 20.80 17.85 0.79
C ASP A 186 21.69 16.85 0.00
N THR A 187 22.30 15.90 0.70
CA THR A 187 23.20 14.90 0.11
C THR A 187 22.85 13.48 0.51
N PHE A 188 22.99 12.55 -0.43
CA PHE A 188 22.83 11.12 -0.21
C PHE A 188 24.17 10.41 -0.39
N LEU A 189 24.47 9.49 0.52
CA LEU A 189 25.55 8.53 0.34
C LEU A 189 25.04 7.37 -0.51
N VAL A 190 25.52 7.29 -1.75
CA VAL A 190 25.14 6.23 -2.69
C VAL A 190 26.26 5.23 -2.87
N ASN A 191 25.90 3.95 -2.89
CA ASN A 191 26.77 2.85 -3.26
C ASN A 191 26.37 2.35 -4.65
N TYR A 192 27.25 2.46 -5.63
CA TYR A 192 26.97 2.03 -6.99
C TYR A 192 26.92 0.49 -7.08
N ILE A 193 25.93 -0.07 -7.75
CA ILE A 193 25.79 -1.52 -7.89
C ILE A 193 26.79 -2.00 -8.96
N GLY A 194 27.66 -2.94 -8.59
CA GLY A 194 28.69 -3.49 -9.47
C GLY A 194 30.03 -2.75 -9.40
N TYR A 195 30.07 -1.61 -8.69
CA TYR A 195 31.29 -0.87 -8.41
C TYR A 195 31.40 -0.72 -6.89
N ASN A 196 32.50 -1.14 -6.27
CA ASN A 196 32.71 -0.96 -4.82
C ASN A 196 33.11 0.49 -4.50
N THR A 197 32.41 1.45 -5.09
CA THR A 197 32.64 2.88 -4.95
C THR A 197 31.41 3.52 -4.33
N SER A 198 31.64 4.25 -3.25
CA SER A 198 30.63 5.02 -2.53
C SER A 198 30.91 6.49 -2.74
N GLU A 199 29.87 7.28 -2.98
CA GLU A 199 30.01 8.72 -3.22
C GLU A 199 28.87 9.50 -2.56
N TYR A 200 29.18 10.69 -2.05
CA TYR A 200 28.17 11.67 -1.67
C TYR A 200 27.71 12.45 -2.91
N VAL A 201 26.43 12.31 -3.23
CA VAL A 201 25.76 12.95 -4.37
C VAL A 201 24.65 13.85 -3.87
N LYS A 202 24.35 14.93 -4.59
CA LYS A 202 23.25 15.83 -4.25
C LYS A 202 21.89 15.18 -4.54
N ASN A 203 20.83 15.69 -3.91
CA ASN A 203 19.46 15.21 -4.13
C ASN A 203 19.02 15.28 -5.62
N ASP A 204 19.54 16.27 -6.37
CA ASP A 204 19.28 16.47 -7.82
C ASP A 204 20.03 15.47 -8.73
N GLN A 205 20.95 14.68 -8.15
CA GLN A 205 21.78 13.68 -8.84
C GLN A 205 21.31 12.25 -8.58
N VAL A 206 20.22 12.08 -7.84
CA VAL A 206 19.61 10.76 -7.56
C VAL A 206 18.19 10.75 -8.09
N ARG A 207 17.79 9.63 -8.70
CA ARG A 207 16.42 9.43 -9.17
C ARG A 207 15.94 8.02 -8.89
N ILE A 208 14.62 7.88 -8.79
CA ILE A 208 13.99 6.56 -8.68
C ILE A 208 14.05 5.85 -10.03
N LYS A 209 14.53 4.61 -10.04
CA LYS A 209 14.53 3.78 -11.25
C LYS A 209 13.10 3.44 -11.62
N LYS A 210 12.61 4.04 -12.70
CA LYS A 210 11.29 3.70 -13.26
C LYS A 210 11.32 2.22 -13.67
N LYS A 211 10.52 1.38 -12.98
CA LYS A 211 10.33 -0.01 -13.38
C LYS A 211 9.81 -0.01 -14.82
N LYS A 212 10.54 -0.63 -15.74
CA LYS A 212 10.09 -0.76 -17.14
C LYS A 212 8.73 -1.43 -17.12
N LYS A 213 7.67 -0.71 -17.50
CA LYS A 213 6.33 -1.30 -17.65
C LYS A 213 6.46 -2.37 -18.71
N VAL A 214 6.35 -3.63 -18.29
CA VAL A 214 6.35 -4.76 -19.21
C VAL A 214 5.08 -4.62 -20.02
N LYS A 215 5.19 -4.53 -21.36
CA LYS A 215 4.02 -4.43 -22.22
C LYS A 215 3.16 -5.67 -21.99
N GLU A 216 1.88 -5.45 -21.74
CA GLU A 216 0.90 -6.53 -21.59
C GLU A 216 0.25 -6.81 -22.94
N ILE A 217 0.21 -8.08 -23.33
CA ILE A 217 -0.44 -8.54 -24.55
C ILE A 217 -1.71 -9.28 -24.17
N VAL A 218 -2.82 -8.91 -24.80
CA VAL A 218 -4.11 -9.59 -24.62
C VAL A 218 -4.13 -10.80 -25.56
N THR A 219 -4.22 -12.00 -25.00
CA THR A 219 -4.40 -13.22 -25.81
C THR A 219 -5.81 -13.28 -26.40
N PRO A 220 -6.04 -14.02 -27.51
CA PRO A 220 -7.38 -14.18 -28.10
C PRO A 220 -8.45 -14.68 -27.11
N ALA A 221 -8.04 -15.40 -26.07
CA ALA A 221 -8.91 -15.84 -24.97
C ALA A 221 -9.15 -14.77 -23.88
N GLY A 222 -8.76 -13.51 -24.12
CA GLY A 222 -9.00 -12.37 -23.23
C GLY A 222 -8.03 -12.22 -22.04
N TYR A 223 -7.09 -13.14 -21.83
CA TYR A 223 -6.12 -13.04 -20.72
C TYR A 223 -5.02 -12.01 -21.02
N LYS A 224 -4.68 -11.20 -20.02
CA LYS A 224 -3.60 -10.21 -20.07
C LYS A 224 -2.28 -10.86 -19.64
N ILE A 225 -1.34 -11.04 -20.57
CA ILE A 225 -0.06 -11.71 -20.29
C ILE A 225 1.09 -10.74 -20.55
N PRO A 226 2.00 -10.52 -19.58
CA PRO A 226 3.19 -9.72 -19.79
C PRO A 226 4.10 -10.31 -20.88
N GLU A 227 4.67 -9.45 -21.74
CA GLU A 227 5.57 -9.82 -22.83
C GLU A 227 6.76 -10.69 -22.36
N ASN A 228 7.29 -10.42 -21.16
CA ASN A 228 8.39 -11.19 -20.56
C ASN A 228 8.05 -12.66 -20.27
N LEU A 229 6.77 -13.03 -20.21
CA LEU A 229 6.30 -14.41 -19.98
C LEU A 229 5.93 -15.13 -21.28
N ILE A 230 6.08 -14.48 -22.44
CA ILE A 230 5.95 -15.13 -23.73
C ILE A 230 7.20 -15.97 -23.96
N VAL A 231 6.95 -17.23 -24.34
CA VAL A 231 7.99 -18.18 -24.68
C VAL A 231 8.46 -17.84 -26.09
N LYS A 232 9.74 -17.48 -26.24
CA LYS A 232 10.37 -17.27 -27.55
C LYS A 232 11.02 -18.57 -28.01
N GLU A 233 11.15 -18.76 -29.33
CA GLU A 233 11.71 -19.99 -29.91
C GLU A 233 13.19 -20.19 -29.55
N ASN A 234 13.93 -19.10 -29.35
CA ASN A 234 15.35 -19.12 -28.95
C ASN A 234 15.58 -19.37 -27.43
N ASP A 235 14.54 -19.50 -26.61
CA ASP A 235 14.70 -19.70 -25.16
C ASP A 235 15.11 -21.14 -24.83
N SER A 236 16.00 -21.33 -23.85
CA SER A 236 16.33 -22.66 -23.30
C SER A 236 15.10 -23.36 -22.69
N LEU A 237 15.01 -24.69 -22.83
CA LEU A 237 13.90 -25.52 -22.30
C LEU A 237 13.56 -25.21 -20.83
N LYS A 238 14.57 -24.97 -19.98
CA LYS A 238 14.40 -24.61 -18.56
C LYS A 238 13.67 -23.27 -18.39
N VAL A 239 14.00 -22.28 -19.22
CA VAL A 239 13.35 -20.95 -19.24
C VAL A 239 11.93 -21.06 -19.77
N GLN A 240 11.71 -21.84 -20.83
CA GLN A 240 10.38 -22.08 -21.40
C GLN A 240 9.42 -22.69 -20.37
N MET A 241 9.86 -23.73 -19.65
CA MET A 241 9.07 -24.39 -18.62
C MET A 241 8.74 -23.45 -17.46
N ARG A 242 9.72 -22.65 -17.01
CA ARG A 242 9.50 -21.64 -15.96
C ARG A 242 8.47 -20.58 -16.40
N LYS A 243 8.60 -20.04 -17.62
CA LYS A 243 7.66 -19.08 -18.20
C LYS A 243 6.26 -19.70 -18.36
N LYS A 244 6.18 -20.95 -18.85
CA LYS A 244 4.92 -21.70 -19.00
C LYS A 244 4.22 -21.90 -17.66
N LYS A 245 4.94 -22.32 -16.61
CA LYS A 245 4.39 -22.49 -15.25
C LYS A 245 3.85 -21.16 -14.70
N LYS A 246 4.64 -20.08 -14.80
CA LYS A 246 4.22 -18.74 -14.37
C LYS A 246 2.98 -18.24 -15.13
N ARG A 247 2.92 -18.49 -16.44
CA ARG A 247 1.77 -18.14 -17.28
C ARG A 247 0.50 -18.89 -16.89
N ILE A 248 0.60 -20.19 -16.62
CA ILE A 248 -0.56 -20.99 -16.18
C ILE A 248 -1.08 -20.48 -14.83
N ALA A 249 -0.18 -20.21 -13.88
CA ALA A 249 -0.56 -19.63 -12.58
C ALA A 249 -1.24 -18.27 -12.74
N LEU A 250 -0.72 -17.40 -13.60
CA LEU A 250 -1.31 -16.09 -13.88
C LEU A 250 -2.71 -16.22 -14.51
N LYS A 251 -2.87 -17.10 -15.50
CA LYS A 251 -4.19 -17.38 -16.11
C LYS A 251 -5.19 -17.92 -15.09
N LYS A 252 -4.74 -18.81 -14.19
CA LYS A 252 -5.58 -19.34 -13.11
C LYS A 252 -6.03 -18.23 -12.16
N LYS A 253 -5.12 -17.34 -11.76
CA LYS A 253 -5.42 -16.17 -10.91
C LYS A 253 -6.41 -15.22 -11.59
N GLN A 254 -6.21 -14.88 -12.86
CA GLN A 254 -7.13 -14.03 -13.62
C GLN A 254 -8.52 -14.68 -13.75
N LYS A 255 -8.57 -16.01 -13.95
CA LYS A 255 -9.85 -16.74 -13.98
C LYS A 255 -10.57 -16.68 -12.64
N SER A 256 -9.88 -16.91 -11.52
CA SER A 256 -10.50 -16.79 -10.19
C SER A 256 -10.95 -15.38 -9.86
N GLU A 257 -10.19 -14.35 -10.27
CA GLU A 257 -10.60 -12.95 -10.08
C GLU A 257 -11.86 -12.60 -10.87
N LEU A 258 -12.00 -13.10 -12.11
CA LEU A 258 -13.22 -12.92 -12.90
C LEU A 258 -14.42 -13.62 -12.23
N ILE A 259 -14.26 -14.86 -11.78
CA ILE A 259 -15.32 -15.60 -11.07
C ILE A 259 -15.71 -14.89 -9.77
N ASN A 260 -14.73 -14.40 -8.99
CA ASN A 260 -15.00 -13.66 -7.76
C ASN A 260 -15.76 -12.36 -8.04
N LYS A 261 -15.39 -11.62 -9.10
CA LYS A 261 -16.12 -10.42 -9.52
C LYS A 261 -17.56 -10.72 -9.91
N GLU A 262 -17.78 -11.81 -10.64
CA GLU A 262 -19.14 -12.25 -10.96
C GLU A 262 -19.92 -12.61 -9.69
N TYR A 263 -19.29 -13.30 -8.74
CA TYR A 263 -19.91 -13.66 -7.47
C TYR A 263 -20.25 -12.42 -6.62
N THR A 264 -19.33 -11.46 -6.51
CA THR A 264 -19.60 -10.21 -5.78
C THR A 264 -20.71 -9.41 -6.43
N ASN A 265 -20.75 -9.35 -7.76
CA ASN A 265 -21.81 -8.67 -8.50
C ASN A 265 -23.16 -9.35 -8.27
N LYS A 266 -23.24 -10.68 -8.36
CA LYS A 266 -24.45 -11.45 -8.05
C LYS A 266 -24.90 -11.25 -6.60
N THR A 267 -23.97 -11.27 -5.66
CA THR A 267 -24.26 -11.01 -4.24
C THR A 267 -24.79 -9.60 -4.02
N GLN A 268 -24.20 -8.60 -4.68
CA GLN A 268 -24.62 -7.20 -4.57
C GLN A 268 -26.00 -6.99 -5.22
N GLN A 269 -26.26 -7.64 -6.36
CA GLN A 269 -27.60 -7.68 -6.96
C GLN A 269 -28.62 -8.31 -6.01
N TRP A 270 -28.30 -9.44 -5.39
CA TRP A 270 -29.18 -10.11 -4.43
C TRP A 270 -29.44 -9.25 -3.19
N ARG A 271 -28.41 -8.61 -2.63
CA ARG A 271 -28.55 -7.66 -1.52
C ARG A 271 -29.47 -6.50 -1.90
N SER A 272 -29.29 -5.91 -3.07
CA SER A 272 -30.13 -4.81 -3.54
C SER A 272 -31.58 -5.23 -3.81
N PHE A 273 -31.81 -6.47 -4.26
CA PHE A 273 -33.15 -7.03 -4.42
C PHE A 273 -33.81 -7.27 -3.05
N HIS A 274 -33.07 -7.84 -2.10
CA HIS A 274 -33.54 -8.07 -0.74
C HIS A 274 -33.88 -6.76 -0.03
N GLU A 275 -33.01 -5.75 -0.12
CA GLU A 275 -33.26 -4.43 0.44
C GLU A 275 -34.52 -3.77 -0.15
N LYS A 276 -34.72 -3.87 -1.48
CA LYS A 276 -35.94 -3.40 -2.13
C LYS A 276 -37.18 -4.15 -1.65
N ALA A 277 -37.10 -5.46 -1.44
CA ALA A 277 -38.21 -6.27 -0.93
C ALA A 277 -38.56 -5.89 0.52
N VAL A 278 -37.55 -5.73 1.39
CA VAL A 278 -37.73 -5.29 2.78
C VAL A 278 -38.30 -3.87 2.85
N SER A 279 -37.83 -2.96 2.00
CA SER A 279 -38.35 -1.59 1.93
C SER A 279 -39.82 -1.52 1.51
N LYS A 280 -40.24 -2.33 0.51
CA LYS A 280 -41.66 -2.46 0.14
C LYS A 280 -42.52 -3.04 1.25
N SER A 281 -42.02 -4.01 2.01
CA SER A 281 -42.71 -4.58 3.18
C SER A 281 -42.87 -3.56 4.31
N LYS A 282 -41.83 -2.77 4.60
CA LYS A 282 -41.91 -1.67 5.59
C LYS A 282 -42.94 -0.62 5.19
N HIS A 283 -43.04 -0.27 3.91
CA HIS A 283 -44.06 0.67 3.42
C HIS A 283 -45.49 0.15 3.65
N LEU A 284 -45.73 -1.16 3.46
CA LEU A 284 -47.03 -1.79 3.73
C LEU A 284 -47.37 -1.81 5.23
N LEU A 285 -46.39 -2.03 6.11
CA LEU A 285 -46.61 -2.02 7.57
C LEU A 285 -46.83 -0.60 8.14
N VAL A 286 -46.28 0.44 7.52
CA VAL A 286 -46.49 1.83 7.95
C VAL A 286 -47.84 2.38 7.50
N ALA A 287 -48.40 1.91 6.37
CA ALA A 287 -49.70 2.36 5.87
C ALA A 287 -50.89 1.98 6.78
N HIS A 288 -50.75 0.95 7.63
CA HIS A 288 -51.79 0.54 8.59
C HIS A 288 -51.63 1.15 9.99
N LYS A 289 -50.61 1.99 10.22
CA LYS A 289 -50.43 2.74 11.48
C LYS A 289 -50.96 4.18 11.37
N LYS A 290 -52.13 4.38 10.77
CA LYS A 290 -52.92 5.60 10.99
C LYS A 290 -53.85 5.37 12.19
N VAL A 291 -53.33 5.76 13.35
CA VAL A 291 -54.00 6.24 14.56
C VAL A 291 -55.55 6.19 14.51
N GLU A 292 -56.15 5.19 15.15
CA GLU A 292 -57.48 5.32 15.74
C GLU A 292 -57.31 5.79 17.18
N ASN A 293 -57.57 7.09 17.38
CA ASN A 293 -57.71 7.70 18.70
C ASN A 293 -59.16 7.45 19.13
N ILE A 294 -59.42 6.31 19.79
CA ILE A 294 -60.74 6.01 20.35
C ILE A 294 -60.71 6.36 21.82
N GLU A 295 -61.36 7.48 22.15
CA GLU A 295 -61.79 7.87 23.49
C GLU A 295 -62.54 6.71 24.15
N TYR A 296 -62.01 6.20 25.27
CA TYR A 296 -62.73 5.29 26.15
C TYR A 296 -63.75 6.06 26.97
N LYS A 297 -65.02 6.04 26.56
CA LYS A 297 -66.16 6.24 27.48
C LYS A 297 -66.78 4.88 27.81
N ASN A 298 -66.59 4.48 29.07
CA ASN A 298 -67.20 3.30 29.66
C ASN A 298 -68.74 3.41 29.67
N ALA A 299 -69.41 2.38 29.18
CA ALA A 299 -70.72 1.95 29.70
C ALA A 299 -70.85 0.42 29.53
N PRO A 300 -71.38 -0.30 30.53
CA PRO A 300 -71.40 -1.76 30.52
C PRO A 300 -72.68 -2.27 29.83
N SER A 301 -72.54 -3.18 28.87
CA SER A 301 -73.68 -4.01 28.44
C SER A 301 -73.24 -5.45 28.22
N SER A 302 -73.71 -6.30 29.12
CA SER A 302 -73.67 -7.75 29.03
C SER A 302 -74.33 -8.25 27.75
N PHE A 303 -73.64 -9.08 26.96
CA PHE A 303 -74.31 -10.07 26.11
C PHE A 303 -73.45 -11.33 25.95
N THR A 304 -74.05 -12.43 26.38
CA THR A 304 -73.54 -13.80 26.38
C THR A 304 -73.97 -14.50 25.08
N ILE A 305 -73.05 -14.93 24.19
CA ILE A 305 -73.39 -15.93 23.16
C ILE A 305 -72.26 -16.95 22.93
N ARG A 306 -72.54 -18.15 23.45
CA ARG A 306 -72.22 -19.55 23.06
C ARG A 306 -71.15 -19.83 22.00
N ARG A 307 -70.17 -20.65 22.43
CA ARG A 307 -69.39 -21.58 21.59
C ARG A 307 -70.30 -22.52 20.81
N LYS A 308 -70.02 -22.69 19.52
CA LYS A 308 -70.22 -23.96 18.81
C LYS A 308 -68.91 -24.32 18.09
N PHE A 309 -68.22 -25.29 18.67
CA PHE A 309 -67.29 -26.16 17.95
C PHE A 309 -68.13 -27.35 17.50
N ASP A 310 -68.18 -27.62 16.20
CA ASP A 310 -68.43 -28.95 15.69
C ASP A 310 -67.34 -29.23 14.65
N CYS A 311 -66.46 -30.16 14.98
CA CYS A 311 -65.52 -30.79 14.08
C CYS A 311 -66.28 -31.80 13.22
N HIS A 312 -65.96 -31.89 11.93
CA HIS A 312 -66.23 -33.08 11.13
C HIS A 312 -64.89 -33.55 10.57
N ASP A 313 -64.30 -34.50 11.28
CA ASP A 313 -63.48 -35.54 10.66
C ASP A 313 -64.45 -36.49 9.95
N ASN A 314 -64.15 -36.83 8.70
CA ASN A 314 -64.50 -38.13 8.15
C ASN A 314 -63.30 -38.64 7.39
N GLU A 315 -62.68 -39.64 8.02
CA GLU A 315 -61.82 -40.65 7.41
C GLU A 315 -62.65 -41.51 6.44
N ASP A 316 -62.01 -41.94 5.35
CA ASP A 316 -62.28 -43.21 4.67
C ASP A 316 -61.04 -44.09 4.85
#